data_AF-A0A7V9V7J3-F1
#
_entry.id   AF-A0A7V9V7J3-F1
#
_cell.length_a   1.000
_cell.length_b   1.000
_cell.length_c   1.000
_cell.angle_alpha   90.00
_cell.angle_beta   90.00
_cell.angle_gamma   90.00
#
_symmetry.space_group_name_H-M   'P 1'
#
loop_
_entity.id
_entity.type
_entity.pdbx_description
1 polymer ?
#
loop_
_entity_poly.entity_id
_entity_poly.type
_entity_poly.pdbx_seq_one_letter_code
_entity_poly.pdbx_strand_id
1 'polypeptide(L)'
;MHALRVLVAAMAVALLAPALAGAQAYPKPGDPNTGPSPTRGTADTLHVCKRGCDYRRIQAAVNDADGKDTIKIHPGRYSEGVKIFGKRYDGLKVIGKPKRPSRVKLDGKGLRGAAAQNAFFVNKADGVTINGIHARRYKANCFFVTNANGYLLTNLVGEQCGNYGMYAFNSKGGEMSHSEAYYNPDSGFYVGQTPPQRGRKKRTILKDVDSWGNVLGFSGTNMRYVTITKSRFYNNGAGIVPNALSSEKFPPPDENVISNNEVFWNNFNFYAGAPFDIPKSSAADLPYPVGIGVLLFGSQDTLVERNKFYGNYLGGFAEIQAVQLAGNADPKLNEASILRNNVVRNNVFGKGGNDLNGRDMVYDGSGTGNCFQDNVVLSPNLPEDNSTFAPCPGPAQNTFNQAALIEAISFASGSPDDPASFEAKWIKHPHAAKAGFKPLEHWTK
;
A
#
# COMPACT_ATOMS: atom_id res chain seq x y z
N MET A 1 3.44 -34.75 9.37
CA MET A 1 4.47 -33.78 9.83
C MET A 1 5.91 -34.08 9.38
N HIS A 2 6.18 -35.11 8.56
CA HIS A 2 7.53 -35.36 8.00
C HIS A 2 7.68 -35.06 6.49
N ALA A 3 6.57 -34.82 5.77
CA ALA A 3 6.60 -34.47 4.35
C ALA A 3 6.89 -32.98 4.05
N LEU A 4 6.82 -32.10 5.06
CA LEU A 4 7.10 -30.67 4.90
C LEU A 4 8.61 -30.35 4.80
N ARG A 5 9.49 -31.33 5.08
CA ARG A 5 10.94 -31.11 5.22
C ARG A 5 11.76 -31.30 3.94
N VAL A 6 11.18 -31.77 2.82
CA VAL A 6 11.99 -32.25 1.68
C VAL A 6 11.89 -31.39 0.40
N LEU A 7 11.06 -30.33 0.34
CA LEU A 7 11.00 -29.49 -0.88
C LEU A 7 10.87 -27.97 -0.68
N VAL A 8 11.09 -27.46 0.54
CA VAL A 8 11.29 -26.01 0.79
C VAL A 8 12.78 -25.71 1.09
N ALA A 9 13.66 -26.71 0.90
CA ALA A 9 15.10 -26.49 1.04
C ALA A 9 15.62 -25.64 -0.13
N ALA A 10 16.10 -24.44 0.21
CA ALA A 10 16.97 -23.57 -0.59
C ALA A 10 16.35 -22.67 -1.67
N MET A 11 15.24 -21.98 -1.38
CA MET A 11 15.04 -20.65 -1.98
C MET A 11 14.84 -19.63 -0.86
N ALA A 12 15.86 -18.81 -0.62
CA ALA A 12 15.73 -17.59 0.18
C ALA A 12 14.89 -16.61 -0.63
N VAL A 13 13.58 -16.83 -0.64
CA VAL A 13 12.62 -16.02 -1.36
C VAL A 13 12.44 -14.69 -0.62
N ALA A 14 13.10 -13.61 -1.03
CA ALA A 14 12.64 -12.29 -0.58
C ALA A 14 11.55 -11.83 -1.55
N LEU A 15 10.45 -11.23 -1.12
CA LEU A 15 9.75 -10.37 -2.08
C LEU A 15 10.65 -9.17 -2.36
N LEU A 16 10.28 -8.39 -3.38
CA LEU A 16 10.66 -6.98 -3.41
C LEU A 16 10.34 -6.38 -2.03
N ALA A 17 11.33 -6.42 -1.12
CA ALA A 17 11.50 -5.34 -0.18
C ALA A 17 11.51 -4.10 -1.06
N PRO A 18 10.84 -3.01 -0.65
CA PRO A 18 10.86 -1.75 -1.36
C PRO A 18 12.28 -1.55 -1.84
N ALA A 19 12.48 -1.58 -3.16
CA ALA A 19 13.82 -1.39 -3.67
C ALA A 19 14.31 -0.14 -2.97
N LEU A 20 15.46 -0.24 -2.31
CA LEU A 20 16.16 0.91 -1.77
C LEU A 20 16.61 1.75 -2.98
N ALA A 21 15.66 2.28 -3.75
CA ALA A 21 15.87 3.11 -4.88
C ALA A 21 16.37 4.43 -4.30
N GLY A 22 17.69 4.59 -4.34
CA GLY A 22 18.37 5.85 -4.11
C GLY A 22 18.59 6.24 -2.65
N ALA A 23 19.37 5.46 -1.89
CA ALA A 23 20.23 5.97 -0.83
C ALA A 23 19.62 7.02 0.14
N GLN A 24 18.37 6.82 0.58
CA GLN A 24 17.84 7.53 1.74
C GLN A 24 17.85 6.56 2.91
N ALA A 25 18.77 6.77 3.85
CA ALA A 25 18.66 6.16 5.16
C ALA A 25 17.41 6.72 5.84
N TYR A 26 16.38 5.89 6.02
CA TYR A 26 15.24 6.26 6.84
C TYR A 26 15.67 6.42 8.30
N PRO A 27 15.13 7.41 9.04
CA PRO A 27 15.38 7.54 10.46
C PRO A 27 15.11 6.21 11.15
N LYS A 28 16.03 5.80 12.04
CA LYS A 28 15.85 4.56 12.81
C LYS A 28 14.46 4.57 13.46
N PRO A 29 13.71 3.45 13.39
CA PRO A 29 12.43 3.32 14.07
C PRO A 29 12.58 3.66 15.55
N GLY A 30 11.86 4.68 16.01
CA GLY A 30 11.73 5.04 17.42
C GLY A 30 10.29 4.83 17.89
N ASP A 31 10.06 4.83 19.20
CA ASP A 31 8.69 4.75 19.70
C ASP A 31 7.89 5.99 19.29
N PRO A 32 6.76 5.83 18.57
CA PRO A 32 5.86 6.95 18.33
C PRO A 32 5.38 7.50 19.67
N ASN A 33 5.39 8.83 19.79
CA ASN A 33 5.00 9.55 20.99
C ASN A 33 3.54 9.24 21.39
N THR A 34 3.11 9.73 22.55
CA THR A 34 1.75 9.47 23.08
C THR A 34 0.63 10.21 22.32
N GLY A 35 0.98 11.11 21.40
CA GLY A 35 0.06 12.02 20.71
C GLY A 35 0.60 13.46 20.74
N PRO A 36 -0.02 14.36 19.97
CA PRO A 36 0.43 15.74 19.88
C PRO A 36 0.41 16.41 21.25
N SER A 37 1.53 17.03 21.62
CA SER A 37 1.61 17.84 22.84
C SER A 37 0.72 19.07 22.69
N PRO A 38 -0.04 19.49 23.73
CA PRO A 38 -0.81 20.73 23.67
C PRO A 38 0.13 21.92 23.42
N THR A 39 0.01 22.56 22.26
CA THR A 39 0.72 23.80 21.95
C THR A 39 -0.05 24.97 22.61
N ARG A 40 0.64 25.73 23.47
CA ARG A 40 0.11 26.94 24.11
C ARG A 40 0.47 28.19 23.27
N GLY A 41 -0.39 29.20 23.26
CA GLY A 41 -0.16 30.48 22.59
C GLY A 41 -1.13 30.76 21.43
N THR A 42 -0.94 31.89 20.75
CA THR A 42 -1.73 32.34 19.59
C THR A 42 -1.28 31.62 18.32
N ALA A 43 -2.22 31.13 17.51
CA ALA A 43 -1.90 30.44 16.26
C ALA A 43 -1.74 31.45 15.11
N ASP A 44 -0.61 31.38 14.41
CA ASP A 44 -0.31 32.26 13.28
C ASP A 44 -0.63 31.60 11.93
N THR A 45 -0.87 32.43 10.92
CA THR A 45 -1.01 31.98 9.54
C THR A 45 0.12 32.53 8.69
N LEU A 46 1.04 31.65 8.28
CA LEU A 46 2.19 32.00 7.46
C LEU A 46 1.84 31.78 5.98
N HIS A 47 2.09 32.78 5.14
CA HIS A 47 1.76 32.73 3.72
C HIS A 47 2.98 32.46 2.84
N VAL A 48 2.88 31.45 1.97
CA VAL A 48 3.94 31.08 1.03
C VAL A 48 3.50 31.36 -0.40
N CYS A 49 4.20 32.24 -1.12
CA CYS A 49 3.97 32.48 -2.54
C CYS A 49 5.22 32.99 -3.27
N LYS A 50 5.21 32.98 -4.60
CA LYS A 50 6.38 33.42 -5.39
C LYS A 50 6.69 34.91 -5.25
N ARG A 51 5.67 35.74 -5.03
CA ARG A 51 5.78 37.20 -4.94
C ARG A 51 4.71 37.75 -4.00
N GLY A 52 5.08 38.66 -3.10
CA GLY A 52 4.13 39.38 -2.24
C GLY A 52 3.73 38.69 -0.93
N CYS A 53 4.31 37.53 -0.60
CA CYS A 53 4.17 36.90 0.71
C CYS A 53 5.49 36.96 1.47
N ASP A 54 5.40 36.83 2.79
CA ASP A 54 6.53 36.80 3.71
C ASP A 54 7.51 35.67 3.38
N TYR A 55 6.99 34.54 2.87
CA TYR A 55 7.79 33.38 2.52
C TYR A 55 7.72 33.04 1.04
N ARG A 56 8.89 32.84 0.42
CA ARG A 56 9.01 32.32 -0.95
C ARG A 56 9.20 30.80 -1.03
N ARG A 57 9.61 30.17 0.08
CA ARG A 57 9.86 28.73 0.24
C ARG A 57 8.98 28.19 1.35
N ILE A 58 8.48 26.98 1.16
CA ILE A 58 7.66 26.27 2.16
C ILE A 58 8.52 25.93 3.37
N GLN A 59 9.76 25.45 3.16
CA GLN A 59 10.66 25.15 4.27
C GLN A 59 10.97 26.36 5.15
N ALA A 60 11.04 27.57 4.57
CA ALA A 60 11.28 28.78 5.36
C ALA A 60 10.10 29.06 6.30
N ALA A 61 8.86 28.97 5.80
CA ALA A 61 7.67 29.09 6.65
C ALA A 61 7.60 27.98 7.72
N VAL A 62 8.00 26.75 7.39
CA VAL A 62 8.09 25.67 8.39
C VAL A 62 9.11 26.01 9.48
N ASN A 63 10.26 26.57 9.13
CA ASN A 63 11.30 26.91 10.11
C ASN A 63 10.85 27.97 11.13
N ASP A 64 9.96 28.86 10.73
CA ASP A 64 9.45 29.96 11.57
C ASP A 64 8.12 29.59 12.26
N ALA A 65 7.49 28.50 11.85
CA ALA A 65 6.28 27.97 12.46
C ALA A 65 6.56 27.00 13.62
N ASP A 66 5.53 26.80 14.44
CA ASP A 66 5.39 25.70 15.37
C ASP A 66 4.05 24.95 15.18
N GLY A 67 3.79 23.97 16.04
CA GLY A 67 2.71 23.00 15.90
C GLY A 67 1.29 23.56 15.92
N LYS A 68 1.05 24.79 16.40
CA LYS A 68 -0.30 25.40 16.35
C LYS A 68 -0.56 26.15 15.05
N ASP A 69 0.46 26.45 14.27
CA ASP A 69 0.37 27.37 13.15
C ASP A 69 -0.22 26.72 11.89
N THR A 70 -0.60 27.58 10.95
CA THR A 70 -1.04 27.18 9.61
C THR A 70 -0.18 27.82 8.54
N ILE A 71 0.46 27.00 7.71
CA ILE A 71 1.19 27.43 6.52
C ILE A 71 0.24 27.35 5.32
N LYS A 72 -0.15 28.50 4.77
CA LYS A 72 -0.98 28.60 3.55
C LYS A 72 -0.10 28.77 2.31
N ILE A 73 -0.10 27.76 1.46
CA ILE A 73 0.65 27.75 0.20
C ILE A 73 -0.27 28.21 -0.92
N HIS A 74 0.08 29.33 -1.55
CA HIS A 74 -0.66 29.86 -2.69
C HIS A 74 -0.34 29.10 -3.98
N PRO A 75 -1.18 29.24 -5.02
CA PRO A 75 -0.93 28.60 -6.31
C PRO A 75 0.46 28.92 -6.87
N GLY A 76 1.16 27.89 -7.34
CA GLY A 76 2.52 28.03 -7.84
C GLY A 76 3.23 26.69 -8.00
N ARG A 77 4.41 26.75 -8.60
CA ARG A 77 5.33 25.63 -8.75
C ARG A 77 6.51 25.79 -7.80
N TYR A 78 6.73 24.82 -6.94
CA TYR A 78 7.76 24.80 -5.91
C TYR A 78 8.76 23.68 -6.22
N SER A 79 10.04 23.94 -5.94
CA SER A 79 11.15 23.04 -6.23
C SER A 79 12.03 22.98 -4.98
N GLU A 80 11.55 22.25 -3.98
CA GLU A 80 12.16 22.06 -2.66
C GLU A 80 11.68 20.74 -2.06
N GLY A 81 12.37 20.24 -1.05
CA GLY A 81 11.87 19.18 -0.16
C GLY A 81 11.65 19.76 1.22
N VAL A 82 10.53 19.43 1.85
CA VAL A 82 10.07 20.03 3.12
C VAL A 82 10.22 19.02 4.26
N LYS A 83 10.87 19.42 5.35
CA LYS A 83 11.11 18.62 6.54
C LYS A 83 10.37 19.21 7.74
N ILE A 84 9.56 18.39 8.39
CA ILE A 84 8.76 18.72 9.59
C ILE A 84 9.16 17.74 10.69
N PHE A 85 10.23 18.08 11.42
CA PHE A 85 10.92 17.15 12.33
C PHE A 85 10.82 17.55 13.80
N GLY A 86 10.29 16.66 14.63
CA GLY A 86 10.25 16.80 16.07
C GLY A 86 8.99 17.48 16.62
N LYS A 87 8.81 17.33 17.93
CA LYS A 87 7.60 17.70 18.68
C LYS A 87 7.20 19.17 18.58
N ARG A 88 8.13 20.07 18.23
CA ARG A 88 7.82 21.48 17.99
C ARG A 88 6.76 21.69 16.91
N TYR A 89 6.57 20.71 16.03
CA TYR A 89 5.60 20.76 14.94
C TYR A 89 4.36 19.89 15.17
N ASP A 90 4.14 19.39 16.40
CA ASP A 90 2.95 18.62 16.74
C ASP A 90 1.68 19.44 16.42
N GLY A 91 0.86 18.96 15.49
CA GLY A 91 -0.38 19.63 15.05
C GLY A 91 -0.23 20.60 13.87
N LEU A 92 0.98 20.82 13.35
CA LEU A 92 1.24 21.79 12.27
C LEU A 92 0.36 21.52 11.05
N LYS A 93 -0.23 22.58 10.49
CA LYS A 93 -1.08 22.49 9.29
C LYS A 93 -0.38 23.12 8.08
N VAL A 94 -0.23 22.35 7.01
CA VAL A 94 0.27 22.83 5.72
C VAL A 94 -0.83 22.69 4.67
N ILE A 95 -1.35 23.82 4.19
CA ILE A 95 -2.57 23.88 3.39
C ILE A 95 -2.28 24.56 2.05
N GLY A 96 -2.41 23.80 0.96
CA GLY A 96 -2.40 24.30 -0.41
C GLY A 96 -3.80 24.67 -0.92
N LYS A 97 -4.26 23.97 -1.97
CA LYS A 97 -5.58 24.15 -2.59
C LYS A 97 -6.35 22.82 -2.61
N PRO A 98 -7.09 22.47 -1.53
CA PRO A 98 -7.79 21.19 -1.39
C PRO A 98 -8.66 20.81 -2.59
N LYS A 99 -9.43 21.77 -3.12
CA LYS A 99 -10.32 21.53 -4.27
C LYS A 99 -9.58 21.36 -5.61
N ARG A 100 -8.32 21.79 -5.71
CA ARG A 100 -7.51 21.80 -6.93
C ARG A 100 -6.01 21.65 -6.60
N PRO A 101 -5.57 20.48 -6.08
CA PRO A 101 -4.19 20.28 -5.62
C PRO A 101 -3.15 20.55 -6.70
N SER A 102 -3.49 20.34 -7.98
CA SER A 102 -2.64 20.67 -9.13
C SER A 102 -2.24 22.15 -9.23
N ARG A 103 -2.95 23.07 -8.56
CA ARG A 103 -2.57 24.50 -8.50
C ARG A 103 -1.38 24.76 -7.56
N VAL A 104 -1.09 23.86 -6.63
CA VAL A 104 0.07 23.94 -5.73
C VAL A 104 0.96 22.73 -6.01
N LYS A 105 1.93 22.91 -6.91
CA LYS A 105 2.74 21.80 -7.45
C LYS A 105 4.16 21.83 -6.90
N LEU A 106 4.55 20.78 -6.18
CA LEU A 106 5.92 20.49 -5.80
C LEU A 106 6.53 19.53 -6.82
N ASP A 107 7.70 19.85 -7.35
CA ASP A 107 8.35 19.05 -8.39
C ASP A 107 9.82 18.79 -8.04
N GLY A 108 10.15 17.51 -7.87
CA GLY A 108 11.49 17.07 -7.52
C GLY A 108 12.47 17.03 -8.70
N LYS A 109 12.01 17.27 -9.94
CA LYS A 109 12.88 17.22 -11.13
C LYS A 109 14.06 18.19 -10.99
N GLY A 110 15.27 17.65 -11.10
CA GLY A 110 16.51 18.42 -11.02
C GLY A 110 17.02 18.70 -9.60
N LEU A 111 16.24 18.37 -8.56
CA LEU A 111 16.73 18.42 -7.19
C LEU A 111 17.82 17.37 -6.96
N ARG A 112 18.73 17.67 -6.02
CA ARG A 112 19.83 16.80 -5.59
C ARG A 112 19.85 16.65 -4.07
N GLY A 113 20.55 15.62 -3.60
CA GLY A 113 20.71 15.35 -2.17
C GLY A 113 19.38 15.16 -1.43
N ALA A 114 19.36 15.54 -0.15
CA ALA A 114 18.19 15.34 0.72
C ALA A 114 16.91 16.04 0.24
N ALA A 115 17.02 17.17 -0.48
CA ALA A 115 15.85 17.90 -1.00
C ALA A 115 15.15 17.16 -2.15
N ALA A 116 15.86 16.26 -2.84
CA ALA A 116 15.29 15.48 -3.93
C ALA A 116 14.51 14.26 -3.45
N GLN A 117 14.67 13.88 -2.18
CA GLN A 117 14.20 12.59 -1.69
C GLN A 117 12.71 12.58 -1.42
N ASN A 118 12.19 13.61 -0.74
CA ASN A 118 10.79 13.68 -0.37
C ASN A 118 10.22 15.08 -0.61
N ALA A 119 8.99 15.19 -1.10
CA ALA A 119 8.31 16.49 -1.17
C ALA A 119 7.98 16.99 0.24
N PHE A 120 7.40 16.10 1.05
CA PHE A 120 7.21 16.30 2.47
C PHE A 120 7.76 15.11 3.25
N PHE A 121 8.48 15.42 4.31
CA PHE A 121 9.02 14.45 5.24
C PHE A 121 8.70 14.87 6.68
N VAL A 122 7.74 14.20 7.29
CA VAL A 122 7.34 14.35 8.68
C VAL A 122 7.99 13.26 9.52
N ASN A 123 8.67 13.63 10.60
CA ASN A 123 9.33 12.67 11.48
C ASN A 123 9.21 13.10 12.95
N LYS A 124 8.67 12.23 13.80
CA LYS A 124 8.47 12.52 15.24
C LYS A 124 7.68 13.82 15.50
N ALA A 125 6.72 14.12 14.63
CA ALA A 125 5.78 15.22 14.76
C ALA A 125 4.36 14.65 14.61
N ASP A 126 3.57 14.74 15.66
CA ASP A 126 2.29 14.08 15.79
C ASP A 126 1.16 14.99 15.25
N GLY A 127 0.14 14.42 14.63
CA GLY A 127 -1.06 15.16 14.22
C GLY A 127 -0.85 16.20 13.12
N VAL A 128 0.27 16.14 12.38
CA VAL A 128 0.54 17.04 11.25
C VAL A 128 -0.52 16.85 10.15
N THR A 129 -1.00 17.97 9.60
CA THR A 129 -1.93 17.99 8.46
C THR A 129 -1.24 18.50 7.21
N ILE A 130 -1.32 17.76 6.11
CA ILE A 130 -0.91 18.19 4.78
C ILE A 130 -2.12 18.07 3.86
N ASN A 131 -2.54 19.20 3.26
CA ASN A 131 -3.79 19.25 2.51
C ASN A 131 -3.66 20.00 1.17
N GLY A 132 -4.11 19.41 0.06
CA GLY A 132 -4.37 20.15 -1.17
C GLY A 132 -3.13 20.44 -2.01
N ILE A 133 -2.23 19.48 -2.11
CA ILE A 133 -0.91 19.64 -2.75
C ILE A 133 -0.65 18.51 -3.74
N HIS A 134 -0.08 18.85 -4.89
CA HIS A 134 0.40 17.88 -5.87
C HIS A 134 1.93 17.81 -5.78
N ALA A 135 2.48 16.66 -5.41
CA ALA A 135 3.91 16.37 -5.44
C ALA A 135 4.26 15.39 -6.57
N ARG A 136 5.41 15.59 -7.22
CA ARG A 136 5.88 14.66 -8.25
C ARG A 136 7.39 14.56 -8.42
N ARG A 137 7.86 13.46 -9.00
CA ARG A 137 9.25 13.28 -9.48
C ARG A 137 10.31 13.51 -8.41
N TYR A 138 9.98 13.15 -7.17
CA TYR A 138 10.96 13.01 -6.10
C TYR A 138 11.62 11.63 -6.20
N LYS A 139 12.88 11.54 -5.78
CA LYS A 139 13.69 10.33 -5.88
C LYS A 139 13.25 9.20 -4.97
N ALA A 140 12.60 9.51 -3.85
CA ALA A 140 11.97 8.52 -2.98
C ALA A 140 10.46 8.74 -2.93
N ASN A 141 9.95 9.61 -2.06
CA ASN A 141 8.52 9.66 -1.78
C ASN A 141 7.90 11.02 -2.09
N CYS A 142 6.61 11.05 -2.39
CA CYS A 142 5.90 12.32 -2.48
C CYS A 142 5.61 12.84 -1.06
N PHE A 143 4.84 12.10 -0.26
CA PHE A 143 4.52 12.47 1.12
C PHE A 143 4.91 11.35 2.08
N PHE A 144 5.82 11.62 3.01
CA PHE A 144 6.33 10.64 3.95
C PHE A 144 6.13 11.07 5.40
N VAL A 145 5.53 10.19 6.20
CA VAL A 145 5.34 10.34 7.65
C VAL A 145 5.97 9.14 8.35
N THR A 146 6.79 9.40 9.38
CA THR A 146 7.37 8.33 10.20
C THR A 146 7.47 8.69 11.67
N ASN A 147 7.45 7.67 12.53
CA ASN A 147 7.57 7.83 13.98
C ASN A 147 6.52 8.78 14.59
N ALA A 148 5.31 8.84 14.02
CA ALA A 148 4.26 9.77 14.41
C ALA A 148 3.06 9.06 15.07
N ASN A 149 2.33 9.79 15.90
CA ASN A 149 1.03 9.39 16.44
C ASN A 149 -0.06 10.28 15.84
N GLY A 150 -0.75 9.74 14.83
CA GLY A 150 -1.70 10.48 14.02
C GLY A 150 -1.04 11.41 13.00
N TYR A 151 -1.73 11.61 11.89
CA TYR A 151 -1.44 12.54 10.80
C TYR A 151 -2.71 12.66 9.94
N LEU A 152 -2.80 13.71 9.13
CA LEU A 152 -3.83 13.85 8.10
C LEU A 152 -3.18 14.23 6.77
N LEU A 153 -3.19 13.29 5.82
CA LEU A 153 -2.76 13.50 4.45
C LEU A 153 -4.00 13.50 3.56
N THR A 154 -4.46 14.66 3.09
CA THR A 154 -5.75 14.73 2.39
C THR A 154 -5.76 15.64 1.18
N ASN A 155 -6.59 15.34 0.17
CA ASN A 155 -6.61 16.07 -1.10
C ASN A 155 -5.23 16.19 -1.76
N LEU A 156 -4.44 15.12 -1.71
CA LEU A 156 -3.08 15.09 -2.25
C LEU A 156 -3.03 14.37 -3.59
N VAL A 157 -2.02 14.72 -4.40
CA VAL A 157 -1.66 13.96 -5.60
C VAL A 157 -0.19 13.57 -5.52
N GLY A 158 0.10 12.27 -5.53
CA GLY A 158 1.44 11.70 -5.62
C GLY A 158 1.71 11.10 -7.00
N GLU A 159 2.38 11.84 -7.87
CA GLU A 159 2.64 11.46 -9.27
C GLU A 159 4.12 11.07 -9.46
N GLN A 160 4.42 9.86 -9.93
CA GLN A 160 5.78 9.49 -10.37
C GLN A 160 6.88 9.80 -9.33
N CYS A 161 6.65 9.46 -8.08
CA CYS A 161 7.70 9.47 -7.06
C CYS A 161 8.48 8.16 -7.09
N GLY A 162 9.75 8.17 -6.71
CA GLY A 162 10.69 7.07 -6.95
C GLY A 162 10.48 5.82 -6.09
N ASN A 163 9.56 5.84 -5.11
CA ASN A 163 9.10 4.69 -4.32
C ASN A 163 7.60 4.81 -4.10
N TYR A 164 7.17 5.74 -3.21
CA TYR A 164 5.79 5.87 -2.77
C TYR A 164 5.14 7.22 -3.10
N GLY A 165 3.85 7.19 -3.42
CA GLY A 165 3.01 8.38 -3.41
C GLY A 165 2.81 8.89 -1.97
N MET A 166 2.13 8.12 -1.13
CA MET A 166 1.91 8.44 0.27
C MET A 166 2.42 7.30 1.16
N TYR A 167 3.32 7.62 2.08
CA TYR A 167 4.04 6.66 2.89
C TYR A 167 3.89 6.98 4.37
N ALA A 168 3.33 6.06 5.15
CA ALA A 168 3.36 6.09 6.60
C ALA A 168 4.10 4.86 7.14
N PHE A 169 5.16 5.10 7.91
CA PHE A 169 6.03 4.06 8.44
C PHE A 169 6.18 4.20 9.93
N ASN A 170 6.23 3.07 10.65
CA ASN A 170 6.51 3.07 12.10
C ASN A 170 5.68 4.12 12.88
N SER A 171 4.39 4.22 12.58
CA SER A 171 3.50 5.27 13.08
C SER A 171 2.19 4.65 13.60
N LYS A 172 1.52 5.32 14.54
CA LYS A 172 0.28 4.83 15.17
C LYS A 172 -0.89 5.71 14.73
N GLY A 173 -1.84 5.13 14.01
CA GLY A 173 -3.01 5.83 13.50
C GLY A 173 -2.69 6.94 12.51
N GLY A 174 -3.74 7.61 12.02
CA GLY A 174 -3.68 8.67 11.02
C GLY A 174 -4.71 8.47 9.93
N GLU A 175 -4.75 9.39 8.98
CA GLU A 175 -5.67 9.34 7.86
C GLU A 175 -4.97 9.72 6.55
N MET A 176 -5.21 8.93 5.51
CA MET A 176 -4.95 9.29 4.11
C MET A 176 -6.29 9.30 3.37
N SER A 177 -6.74 10.45 2.89
CA SER A 177 -8.10 10.56 2.32
C SER A 177 -8.21 11.48 1.12
N HIS A 178 -9.23 11.27 0.28
CA HIS A 178 -9.54 12.13 -0.86
C HIS A 178 -8.33 12.41 -1.77
N SER A 179 -7.45 11.43 -1.90
CA SER A 179 -6.11 11.59 -2.50
C SER A 179 -5.89 10.59 -3.60
N GLU A 180 -5.01 10.95 -4.54
CA GLU A 180 -4.68 10.15 -5.71
C GLU A 180 -3.18 9.87 -5.75
N ALA A 181 -2.78 8.63 -6.04
CA ALA A 181 -1.37 8.29 -6.27
C ALA A 181 -1.19 7.34 -7.44
N TYR A 182 -0.29 7.69 -8.36
CA TYR A 182 -0.11 6.94 -9.59
C TYR A 182 1.31 6.99 -10.15
N TYR A 183 1.63 5.95 -10.93
CA TYR A 183 2.93 5.75 -11.56
C TYR A 183 4.10 5.72 -10.59
N ASN A 184 3.91 5.15 -9.40
CA ASN A 184 4.97 4.93 -8.43
C ASN A 184 5.52 3.49 -8.56
N PRO A 185 6.86 3.30 -8.53
CA PRO A 185 7.51 2.02 -8.80
C PRO A 185 7.43 1.02 -7.64
N ASP A 186 6.95 1.42 -6.47
CA ASP A 186 6.55 0.48 -5.41
C ASP A 186 5.03 0.57 -5.22
N SER A 187 4.53 1.61 -4.55
CA SER A 187 3.08 1.73 -4.35
C SER A 187 2.54 3.15 -4.34
N GLY A 188 1.26 3.29 -4.69
CA GLY A 188 0.57 4.56 -4.53
C GLY A 188 0.44 4.95 -3.06
N PHE A 189 0.06 3.99 -2.21
CA PHE A 189 -0.12 4.16 -0.78
C PHE A 189 0.61 3.08 0.01
N TYR A 190 1.20 3.46 1.13
CA TYR A 190 1.89 2.54 2.03
C TYR A 190 1.59 2.84 3.50
N VAL A 191 1.26 1.79 4.25
CA VAL A 191 1.23 1.82 5.73
C VAL A 191 1.88 0.55 6.26
N GLY A 192 3.00 0.66 6.97
CA GLY A 192 3.72 -0.54 7.42
C GLY A 192 4.61 -0.32 8.64
N GLN A 193 5.21 -1.43 9.09
CA GLN A 193 5.92 -1.52 10.37
C GLN A 193 5.12 -0.90 11.52
N THR A 194 3.82 -1.19 11.62
CA THR A 194 2.97 -0.51 12.60
C THR A 194 3.22 -1.06 14.00
N PRO A 195 3.65 -0.24 14.98
CA PRO A 195 3.96 -0.76 16.30
C PRO A 195 2.70 -1.35 16.99
N PRO A 196 2.84 -2.46 17.73
CA PRO A 196 1.79 -2.98 18.59
C PRO A 196 1.28 -1.91 19.55
N GLN A 197 -0.03 -1.90 19.81
CA GLN A 197 -0.67 -0.92 20.70
C GLN A 197 -1.33 -1.62 21.89
N ARG A 198 -1.18 -1.06 23.10
CA ARG A 198 -1.91 -1.52 24.30
C ARG A 198 -3.21 -0.74 24.43
N GLY A 199 -4.25 -1.36 24.98
CA GLY A 199 -5.57 -0.73 25.16
C GLY A 199 -6.29 -0.45 23.84
N ARG A 200 -7.02 0.67 23.78
CA ARG A 200 -7.78 1.08 22.58
C ARG A 200 -6.82 1.38 21.41
N LYS A 201 -6.88 0.56 20.38
CA LYS A 201 -6.05 0.68 19.18
C LYS A 201 -6.40 1.94 18.39
N LYS A 202 -5.41 2.78 18.08
CA LYS A 202 -5.54 3.87 17.11
C LYS A 202 -5.38 3.30 15.72
N ARG A 203 -6.46 3.32 14.93
CA ARG A 203 -6.46 2.82 13.56
C ARG A 203 -5.96 3.86 12.58
N THR A 204 -5.26 3.41 11.54
CA THR A 204 -4.96 4.24 10.35
C THR A 204 -6.08 4.05 9.34
N ILE A 205 -6.64 5.15 8.81
CA ILE A 205 -7.76 5.12 7.88
C ILE A 205 -7.30 5.56 6.49
N LEU A 206 -7.50 4.71 5.49
CA LEU A 206 -7.41 5.06 4.07
C LEU A 206 -8.84 5.15 3.53
N LYS A 207 -9.25 6.32 3.03
CA LYS A 207 -10.64 6.55 2.65
C LYS A 207 -10.79 7.44 1.42
N ASP A 208 -11.62 7.02 0.48
CA ASP A 208 -11.89 7.79 -0.75
C ASP A 208 -10.59 8.13 -1.48
N VAL A 209 -9.75 7.11 -1.68
CA VAL A 209 -8.50 7.25 -2.42
C VAL A 209 -8.55 6.57 -3.77
N ASP A 210 -7.78 7.10 -4.71
CA ASP A 210 -7.52 6.52 -6.03
C ASP A 210 -6.06 6.11 -6.14
N SER A 211 -5.82 4.83 -6.41
CA SER A 211 -4.46 4.33 -6.63
C SER A 211 -4.38 3.53 -7.91
N TRP A 212 -3.55 3.98 -8.85
CA TRP A 212 -3.50 3.38 -10.18
C TRP A 212 -2.17 3.50 -10.91
N GLY A 213 -1.89 2.58 -11.84
CA GLY A 213 -0.66 2.60 -12.62
C GLY A 213 0.60 2.38 -11.78
N ASN A 214 0.50 1.87 -10.56
CA ASN A 214 1.65 1.57 -9.70
C ASN A 214 2.02 0.09 -9.82
N VAL A 215 3.19 -0.31 -9.28
CA VAL A 215 3.46 -1.76 -9.07
C VAL A 215 2.41 -2.33 -8.12
N LEU A 216 2.20 -1.71 -6.96
CA LEU A 216 1.12 -2.02 -6.02
C LEU A 216 0.20 -0.80 -5.82
N GLY A 217 -1.11 -1.00 -5.83
CA GLY A 217 -2.05 0.07 -5.46
C GLY A 217 -1.89 0.47 -3.98
N PHE A 218 -1.78 -0.52 -3.10
CA PHE A 218 -1.47 -0.36 -1.69
C PHE A 218 -0.50 -1.46 -1.24
N SER A 219 0.51 -1.07 -0.45
CA SER A 219 1.46 -1.99 0.18
C SER A 219 1.41 -1.84 1.71
N GLY A 220 1.35 -2.97 2.40
CA GLY A 220 1.08 -3.04 3.83
C GLY A 220 1.98 -3.99 4.59
N THR A 221 3.30 -3.83 4.49
CA THR A 221 4.25 -4.71 5.17
C THR A 221 4.13 -4.58 6.69
N ASN A 222 3.83 -5.69 7.37
CA ASN A 222 3.68 -5.72 8.84
C ASN A 222 2.73 -4.62 9.37
N MET A 223 1.67 -4.31 8.60
CA MET A 223 0.71 -3.27 8.93
C MET A 223 -0.28 -3.73 10.00
N ARG A 224 -0.66 -2.87 10.94
CA ARG A 224 -1.62 -3.25 11.98
C ARG A 224 -2.66 -2.17 12.19
N TYR A 225 -3.89 -2.59 12.49
CA TYR A 225 -4.99 -1.67 12.81
C TYR A 225 -5.32 -0.72 11.64
N VAL A 226 -5.20 -1.17 10.40
CA VAL A 226 -5.50 -0.34 9.22
C VAL A 226 -6.94 -0.59 8.75
N THR A 227 -7.62 0.45 8.29
CA THR A 227 -8.91 0.35 7.61
C THR A 227 -8.83 1.03 6.26
N ILE A 228 -9.01 0.27 5.18
CA ILE A 228 -9.05 0.75 3.80
C ILE A 228 -10.50 0.68 3.33
N THR A 229 -11.10 1.83 2.99
CA THR A 229 -12.52 1.86 2.66
C THR A 229 -12.93 2.89 1.63
N LYS A 230 -14.03 2.63 0.91
CA LYS A 230 -14.64 3.57 -0.05
C LYS A 230 -13.63 4.07 -1.09
N SER A 231 -12.66 3.25 -1.45
CA SER A 231 -11.53 3.62 -2.29
C SER A 231 -11.50 2.79 -3.58
N ARG A 232 -10.72 3.24 -4.56
CA ARG A 232 -10.56 2.56 -5.85
C ARG A 232 -9.08 2.22 -6.08
N PHE A 233 -8.82 0.94 -6.35
CA PHE A 233 -7.49 0.42 -6.66
C PHE A 233 -7.56 -0.26 -8.02
N TYR A 234 -6.97 0.36 -9.04
CA TYR A 234 -7.16 -0.09 -10.42
C TYR A 234 -5.94 0.10 -11.28
N ASN A 235 -5.79 -0.66 -12.37
CA ASN A 235 -4.65 -0.51 -13.29
C ASN A 235 -3.27 -0.58 -12.61
N ASN A 236 -3.16 -1.22 -11.46
CA ASN A 236 -1.86 -1.51 -10.83
C ASN A 236 -1.36 -2.88 -11.28
N GLY A 237 -0.13 -3.23 -10.94
CA GLY A 237 0.32 -4.62 -11.06
C GLY A 237 -0.49 -5.53 -10.15
N ALA A 238 -0.60 -5.15 -8.87
CA ALA A 238 -1.54 -5.71 -7.91
C ALA A 238 -2.26 -4.60 -7.14
N GLY A 239 -3.51 -4.83 -6.73
CA GLY A 239 -4.33 -3.81 -6.07
C GLY A 239 -3.92 -3.52 -4.62
N ILE A 240 -4.32 -4.36 -3.66
CA ILE A 240 -4.06 -4.16 -2.22
C ILE A 240 -3.28 -5.34 -1.66
N VAL A 241 -2.11 -5.10 -1.06
CA VAL A 241 -1.19 -6.17 -0.63
C VAL A 241 -0.67 -5.96 0.81
N PRO A 242 -1.42 -6.39 1.84
CA PRO A 242 -0.86 -6.63 3.18
C PRO A 242 0.06 -7.86 3.16
N ASN A 243 1.29 -7.71 3.67
CA ASN A 243 2.29 -8.78 3.60
C ASN A 243 3.18 -8.88 4.84
N ALA A 244 3.57 -10.10 5.22
CA ALA A 244 4.53 -10.34 6.30
C ALA A 244 5.96 -10.49 5.74
N LEU A 245 6.89 -9.63 6.19
CA LEU A 245 8.31 -9.71 5.83
C LEU A 245 9.20 -9.52 7.04
N SER A 246 10.41 -10.09 6.97
CA SER A 246 11.47 -9.94 7.97
C SER A 246 12.28 -8.65 7.82
N SER A 247 12.13 -7.94 6.69
CA SER A 247 12.81 -6.67 6.39
C SER A 247 12.33 -5.51 7.26
N GLU A 248 11.15 -5.64 7.86
CA GLU A 248 10.55 -4.65 8.75
C GLU A 248 10.20 -5.24 10.12
N LYS A 249 10.12 -4.38 11.14
CA LYS A 249 9.69 -4.80 12.49
C LYS A 249 8.19 -5.16 12.54
N PHE A 250 7.83 -5.79 13.65
CA PHE A 250 6.45 -6.08 14.05
C PHE A 250 5.62 -6.95 13.09
N PRO A 251 6.20 -7.99 12.45
CA PRO A 251 5.38 -8.93 11.69
C PRO A 251 4.37 -9.64 12.63
N PRO A 252 3.21 -10.08 12.13
CA PRO A 252 2.68 -9.97 10.74
C PRO A 252 1.75 -8.75 10.53
N PRO A 253 1.16 -8.57 9.32
CA PRO A 253 -0.04 -7.77 9.16
C PRO A 253 -1.19 -8.30 10.03
N ASP A 254 -1.83 -7.43 10.80
CA ASP A 254 -2.73 -7.88 11.86
C ASP A 254 -3.88 -6.90 12.20
N GLU A 255 -5.05 -7.42 12.56
CA GLU A 255 -6.27 -6.68 12.96
C GLU A 255 -6.71 -5.60 11.93
N ASN A 256 -6.77 -5.95 10.64
CA ASN A 256 -7.03 -5.02 9.53
C ASN A 256 -8.46 -5.12 8.96
N VAL A 257 -8.92 -4.08 8.28
CA VAL A 257 -10.24 -4.05 7.61
C VAL A 257 -10.10 -3.51 6.19
N ILE A 258 -10.51 -4.27 5.18
CA ILE A 258 -10.58 -3.87 3.78
C ILE A 258 -12.04 -3.93 3.38
N SER A 259 -12.72 -2.78 3.26
CA SER A 259 -14.16 -2.80 3.04
C SER A 259 -14.74 -1.73 2.12
N ASN A 260 -15.80 -2.06 1.38
CA ASN A 260 -16.49 -1.12 0.50
C ASN A 260 -15.58 -0.47 -0.56
N ASN A 261 -14.57 -1.20 -1.06
CA ASN A 261 -13.68 -0.72 -2.12
C ASN A 261 -14.11 -1.24 -3.50
N GLU A 262 -13.68 -0.55 -4.55
CA GLU A 262 -13.75 -1.02 -5.92
C GLU A 262 -12.34 -1.36 -6.40
N VAL A 263 -12.06 -2.62 -6.71
CA VAL A 263 -10.72 -3.10 -7.02
C VAL A 263 -10.75 -3.84 -8.36
N PHE A 264 -10.19 -3.22 -9.41
CA PHE A 264 -10.45 -3.66 -10.77
C PHE A 264 -9.30 -3.40 -11.75
N TRP A 265 -9.20 -4.22 -12.80
CA TRP A 265 -8.21 -4.06 -13.87
C TRP A 265 -6.76 -3.95 -13.37
N ASN A 266 -6.41 -4.57 -12.24
CA ASN A 266 -5.03 -4.57 -11.76
C ASN A 266 -4.19 -5.57 -12.56
N ASN A 267 -4.02 -5.28 -13.85
CA ASN A 267 -3.34 -6.10 -14.86
C ASN A 267 -2.14 -5.37 -15.47
N PHE A 268 -1.64 -4.30 -14.83
CA PHE A 268 -0.56 -3.51 -15.39
C PHE A 268 0.77 -4.27 -15.30
N ASN A 269 1.15 -4.91 -16.41
CA ASN A 269 2.44 -5.56 -16.57
C ASN A 269 3.52 -4.51 -16.83
N PHE A 270 3.98 -3.90 -15.74
CA PHE A 270 5.02 -2.87 -15.76
C PHE A 270 6.39 -3.39 -16.27
N TYR A 271 6.60 -4.71 -16.33
CA TYR A 271 7.79 -5.30 -16.95
C TYR A 271 7.81 -5.12 -18.47
N ALA A 272 6.63 -5.02 -19.11
CA ALA A 272 6.50 -4.72 -20.54
C ALA A 272 6.71 -3.23 -20.87
N GLY A 273 6.93 -2.41 -19.84
CA GLY A 273 7.16 -0.98 -19.94
C GLY A 273 6.44 -0.23 -18.83
N ALA A 274 7.05 0.86 -18.36
CA ALA A 274 6.47 1.72 -17.34
C ALA A 274 6.94 3.18 -17.48
N PRO A 275 6.17 4.15 -16.95
CA PRO A 275 6.58 5.55 -16.84
C PRO A 275 7.54 5.83 -15.66
N PHE A 276 8.11 4.79 -15.07
CA PHE A 276 9.06 4.82 -13.96
C PHE A 276 10.13 3.74 -14.17
N ASP A 277 11.24 3.86 -13.45
CA ASP A 277 12.27 2.83 -13.44
C ASP A 277 11.74 1.59 -12.70
N ILE A 278 11.80 0.43 -13.35
CA ILE A 278 11.36 -0.83 -12.76
C ILE A 278 12.35 -1.21 -11.64
N PRO A 279 11.87 -1.49 -10.41
CA PRO A 279 12.73 -1.98 -9.34
C PRO A 279 13.51 -3.22 -9.78
N LYS A 280 14.82 -3.24 -9.55
CA LYS A 280 15.62 -4.45 -9.78
C LYS A 280 15.27 -5.48 -8.70
N SER A 281 14.76 -6.64 -9.09
CA SER A 281 14.64 -7.82 -8.22
C SER A 281 15.92 -8.65 -8.27
N SER A 282 16.24 -9.33 -7.17
CA SER A 282 17.25 -10.40 -7.19
C SER A 282 16.64 -11.69 -7.79
N ALA A 283 17.46 -12.57 -8.36
CA ALA A 283 16.98 -13.88 -8.86
C ALA A 283 16.46 -14.80 -7.75
N ALA A 284 16.77 -14.50 -6.49
CA ALA A 284 16.24 -15.19 -5.33
C ALA A 284 14.88 -14.60 -4.90
N ASP A 285 14.43 -13.48 -5.47
CA ASP A 285 13.23 -12.79 -5.00
C ASP A 285 11.97 -13.30 -5.72
N LEU A 286 10.90 -13.63 -4.99
CA LEU A 286 9.59 -13.89 -5.60
C LEU A 286 8.91 -12.54 -5.79
N PRO A 287 8.57 -12.08 -7.00
CA PRO A 287 7.87 -10.83 -7.17
C PRO A 287 6.39 -10.94 -6.74
N TYR A 288 5.70 -9.82 -6.55
CA TYR A 288 4.25 -9.86 -6.42
C TYR A 288 3.61 -10.22 -7.76
N PRO A 289 2.58 -11.08 -7.79
CA PRO A 289 1.91 -11.46 -9.03
C PRO A 289 1.20 -10.25 -9.66
N VAL A 290 1.32 -10.12 -10.98
CA VAL A 290 0.56 -9.14 -11.76
C VAL A 290 -0.80 -9.73 -12.10
N GLY A 291 -1.88 -8.97 -11.97
CA GLY A 291 -3.24 -9.45 -12.27
C GLY A 291 -4.12 -9.72 -11.04
N ILE A 292 -3.66 -9.36 -9.82
CA ILE A 292 -4.39 -9.62 -8.57
C ILE A 292 -5.05 -8.35 -8.02
N GLY A 293 -6.32 -8.45 -7.62
CA GLY A 293 -7.04 -7.40 -6.91
C GLY A 293 -6.55 -7.21 -5.47
N VAL A 294 -6.70 -8.22 -4.61
CA VAL A 294 -6.20 -8.22 -3.23
C VAL A 294 -5.37 -9.46 -2.97
N LEU A 295 -4.20 -9.31 -2.35
CA LEU A 295 -3.37 -10.41 -1.88
C LEU A 295 -3.07 -10.25 -0.38
N LEU A 296 -3.68 -11.10 0.44
CA LEU A 296 -3.31 -11.27 1.84
C LEU A 296 -2.15 -12.27 1.93
N PHE A 297 -0.97 -11.80 2.30
CA PHE A 297 0.23 -12.64 2.32
C PHE A 297 0.81 -12.79 3.73
N GLY A 298 0.44 -13.88 4.41
CA GLY A 298 0.72 -14.06 5.85
C GLY A 298 -0.05 -13.09 6.74
N SER A 299 -1.28 -12.72 6.36
CA SER A 299 -2.13 -11.80 7.11
C SER A 299 -2.85 -12.51 8.27
N GLN A 300 -3.08 -11.79 9.36
CA GLN A 300 -3.86 -12.26 10.51
C GLN A 300 -4.99 -11.29 10.86
N ASP A 301 -6.09 -11.81 11.41
CA ASP A 301 -7.26 -11.09 11.93
C ASP A 301 -7.76 -9.98 10.96
N THR A 302 -7.76 -10.28 9.66
CA THR A 302 -8.15 -9.32 8.62
C THR A 302 -9.56 -9.57 8.12
N LEU A 303 -10.40 -8.53 8.17
CA LEU A 303 -11.76 -8.54 7.63
C LEU A 303 -11.78 -7.94 6.23
N VAL A 304 -12.14 -8.75 5.23
CA VAL A 304 -12.33 -8.32 3.83
C VAL A 304 -13.81 -8.39 3.50
N GLU A 305 -14.49 -7.24 3.44
CA GLU A 305 -15.96 -7.25 3.28
C GLU A 305 -16.57 -6.18 2.38
N ARG A 306 -17.65 -6.52 1.68
CA ARG A 306 -18.43 -5.59 0.85
C ARG A 306 -17.61 -4.90 -0.24
N ASN A 307 -16.53 -5.52 -0.71
CA ASN A 307 -15.75 -5.01 -1.82
C ASN A 307 -16.31 -5.51 -3.16
N LYS A 308 -15.97 -4.80 -4.24
CA LYS A 308 -16.25 -5.20 -5.62
C LYS A 308 -14.93 -5.52 -6.30
N PHE A 309 -14.76 -6.77 -6.74
CA PHE A 309 -13.56 -7.26 -7.41
C PHE A 309 -13.89 -7.68 -8.84
N TYR A 310 -13.30 -7.04 -9.86
CA TYR A 310 -13.66 -7.37 -11.25
C TYR A 310 -12.56 -7.03 -12.25
N GLY A 311 -12.50 -7.74 -13.37
CA GLY A 311 -11.54 -7.51 -14.43
C GLY A 311 -10.08 -7.69 -14.01
N ASN A 312 -9.77 -8.40 -12.92
CA ASN A 312 -8.40 -8.77 -12.58
C ASN A 312 -8.12 -10.13 -13.23
N TYR A 313 -7.18 -10.20 -14.17
CA TYR A 313 -6.98 -11.37 -15.04
C TYR A 313 -6.39 -12.59 -14.35
N LEU A 314 -5.86 -12.44 -13.14
CA LEU A 314 -5.33 -13.56 -12.37
C LEU A 314 -6.27 -13.96 -11.24
N GLY A 315 -6.57 -13.03 -10.32
CA GLY A 315 -7.39 -13.27 -9.14
C GLY A 315 -8.06 -12.01 -8.60
N GLY A 316 -9.35 -12.05 -8.30
CA GLY A 316 -10.03 -10.94 -7.62
C GLY A 316 -9.54 -10.76 -6.18
N PHE A 317 -9.43 -11.88 -5.47
CA PHE A 317 -8.90 -11.99 -4.10
C PHE A 317 -7.98 -13.21 -3.99
N ALA A 318 -6.90 -13.08 -3.24
CA ALA A 318 -5.99 -14.15 -2.91
C ALA A 318 -5.56 -14.08 -1.44
N GLU A 319 -5.42 -15.24 -0.80
CA GLU A 319 -4.88 -15.38 0.55
C GLU A 319 -3.91 -16.56 0.57
N ILE A 320 -2.64 -16.32 0.90
CA ILE A 320 -1.56 -17.31 0.86
C ILE A 320 -0.64 -17.11 2.07
N GLN A 321 -0.14 -18.19 2.67
CA GLN A 321 0.87 -18.08 3.74
C GLN A 321 2.11 -17.31 3.25
N ALA A 322 2.78 -16.58 4.13
CA ALA A 322 4.03 -15.91 3.79
C ALA A 322 5.17 -16.94 3.68
N VAL A 323 5.26 -17.60 2.53
CA VAL A 323 6.12 -18.77 2.27
C VAL A 323 7.60 -18.54 2.59
N GLN A 324 8.08 -17.32 2.46
CA GLN A 324 9.45 -16.93 2.81
C GLN A 324 9.75 -16.94 4.31
N LEU A 325 8.71 -16.81 5.14
CA LEU A 325 8.84 -16.86 6.59
C LEU A 325 8.54 -18.26 7.13
N ALA A 326 7.92 -19.13 6.32
CA ALA A 326 7.60 -20.50 6.71
C ALA A 326 8.89 -21.31 6.94
N GLY A 327 8.96 -22.00 8.07
CA GLY A 327 10.14 -22.78 8.47
C GLY A 327 11.34 -21.94 8.92
N ASN A 328 11.16 -20.63 9.14
CA ASN A 328 12.23 -19.77 9.66
C ASN A 328 12.68 -20.24 11.06
N ALA A 329 13.99 -20.15 11.33
CA ALA A 329 14.56 -20.55 12.62
C ALA A 329 14.14 -19.61 13.78
N ASP A 330 13.81 -18.34 13.49
CA ASP A 330 13.18 -17.45 14.46
C ASP A 330 11.70 -17.84 14.61
N PRO A 331 11.26 -18.32 15.78
CA PRO A 331 9.88 -18.73 16.00
C PRO A 331 8.87 -17.61 15.73
N LYS A 332 9.24 -16.33 15.94
CA LYS A 332 8.34 -15.20 15.69
C LYS A 332 8.12 -14.97 14.20
N LEU A 333 9.17 -15.14 13.38
CA LEU A 333 9.05 -15.04 11.94
C LEU A 333 8.27 -16.22 11.38
N ASN A 334 8.56 -17.43 11.86
CA ASN A 334 7.80 -18.62 11.49
C ASN A 334 6.31 -18.47 11.83
N GLU A 335 6.00 -17.93 13.01
CA GLU A 335 4.63 -17.65 13.44
C GLU A 335 3.94 -16.59 12.55
N ALA A 336 4.67 -15.56 12.14
CA ALA A 336 4.17 -14.54 11.23
C ALA A 336 3.92 -15.04 9.81
N SER A 337 4.40 -16.24 9.45
CA SER A 337 4.09 -16.85 8.15
C SER A 337 2.63 -17.30 8.01
N ILE A 338 1.98 -17.55 9.15
CA ILE A 338 0.71 -18.26 9.25
C ILE A 338 -0.46 -17.31 9.00
N LEU A 339 -1.39 -17.73 8.15
CA LEU A 339 -2.69 -17.10 7.99
C LEU A 339 -3.59 -17.42 9.18
N ARG A 340 -4.29 -16.41 9.73
CA ARG A 340 -5.13 -16.64 10.91
C ARG A 340 -6.34 -15.74 10.96
N ASN A 341 -7.50 -16.31 11.29
CA ASN A 341 -8.75 -15.60 11.60
C ASN A 341 -9.15 -14.55 10.55
N ASN A 342 -8.73 -14.72 9.30
CA ASN A 342 -9.16 -13.84 8.22
C ASN A 342 -10.61 -14.17 7.86
N VAL A 343 -11.42 -13.13 7.69
CA VAL A 343 -12.84 -13.25 7.36
C VAL A 343 -13.10 -12.55 6.04
N VAL A 344 -13.48 -13.34 5.03
CA VAL A 344 -13.79 -12.83 3.69
C VAL A 344 -15.28 -12.97 3.47
N ARG A 345 -16.03 -11.86 3.49
CA ARG A 345 -17.49 -11.94 3.43
C ARG A 345 -18.20 -10.84 2.66
N ASN A 346 -19.38 -11.15 2.13
CA ASN A 346 -20.24 -10.16 1.45
C ASN A 346 -19.55 -9.42 0.29
N ASN A 347 -18.51 -9.99 -0.31
CA ASN A 347 -17.85 -9.40 -1.48
C ASN A 347 -18.57 -9.84 -2.76
N VAL A 348 -18.51 -9.00 -3.79
CA VAL A 348 -19.09 -9.30 -5.10
C VAL A 348 -18.00 -9.32 -6.15
N PHE A 349 -17.94 -10.41 -6.91
CA PHE A 349 -16.95 -10.62 -7.94
C PHE A 349 -17.57 -10.52 -9.35
N GLY A 350 -16.74 -10.23 -10.36
CA GLY A 350 -17.10 -10.32 -11.78
C GLY A 350 -18.10 -9.28 -12.31
N LYS A 351 -18.46 -8.26 -11.52
CA LYS A 351 -19.36 -7.14 -11.90
C LYS A 351 -20.67 -7.62 -12.58
N GLY A 352 -21.33 -8.62 -11.99
CA GLY A 352 -22.57 -9.18 -12.52
C GLY A 352 -22.41 -9.89 -13.87
N GLY A 353 -21.20 -10.39 -14.17
CA GLY A 353 -20.87 -11.14 -15.39
C GLY A 353 -20.32 -10.29 -16.52
N ASN A 354 -20.34 -8.95 -16.38
CA ASN A 354 -19.90 -8.06 -17.45
C ASN A 354 -18.37 -7.90 -17.50
N ASP A 355 -17.67 -8.19 -16.40
CA ASP A 355 -16.22 -7.98 -16.30
C ASP A 355 -15.69 -8.99 -15.27
N LEU A 356 -15.50 -10.24 -15.72
CA LEU A 356 -15.11 -11.35 -14.84
C LEU A 356 -13.72 -11.11 -14.22
N ASN A 357 -13.35 -11.88 -13.20
CA ASN A 357 -11.94 -12.03 -12.89
C ASN A 357 -11.46 -13.30 -13.59
N GLY A 358 -10.14 -13.49 -13.71
CA GLY A 358 -9.63 -14.78 -14.16
C GLY A 358 -10.02 -15.89 -13.19
N ARG A 359 -9.82 -15.62 -11.89
CA ARG A 359 -10.35 -16.38 -10.77
C ARG A 359 -10.97 -15.42 -9.77
N ASP A 360 -12.04 -15.80 -9.10
CA ASP A 360 -12.63 -14.90 -8.10
C ASP A 360 -11.85 -14.94 -6.79
N MET A 361 -11.65 -16.13 -6.23
CA MET A 361 -10.89 -16.31 -5.00
C MET A 361 -9.81 -17.37 -5.15
N VAL A 362 -8.65 -17.11 -4.55
CA VAL A 362 -7.50 -18.01 -4.48
C VAL A 362 -7.12 -18.22 -3.02
N TYR A 363 -7.12 -19.46 -2.55
CA TYR A 363 -6.72 -19.78 -1.17
C TYR A 363 -6.04 -21.14 -1.08
N ASP A 364 -4.83 -21.17 -0.51
CA ASP A 364 -4.05 -22.39 -0.30
C ASP A 364 -4.60 -23.29 0.82
N GLY A 365 -5.57 -22.81 1.61
CA GLY A 365 -6.15 -23.56 2.72
C GLY A 365 -5.26 -23.64 3.95
N SER A 366 -4.14 -22.92 4.00
CA SER A 366 -3.22 -22.92 5.12
C SER A 366 -3.73 -22.07 6.29
N GLY A 367 -3.24 -22.35 7.50
CA GLY A 367 -3.56 -21.56 8.68
C GLY A 367 -4.77 -22.06 9.48
N THR A 368 -5.35 -21.16 10.27
CA THR A 368 -6.36 -21.48 11.29
C THR A 368 -7.43 -20.41 11.36
N GLY A 369 -8.71 -20.79 11.52
CA GLY A 369 -9.80 -19.84 11.76
C GLY A 369 -10.17 -18.97 10.57
N ASN A 370 -9.54 -19.13 9.40
CA ASN A 370 -9.90 -18.38 8.20
C ASN A 370 -11.24 -18.88 7.66
N CYS A 371 -12.13 -17.98 7.26
CA CYS A 371 -13.46 -18.34 6.81
C CYS A 371 -14.06 -17.41 5.76
N PHE A 372 -15.02 -17.96 5.02
CA PHE A 372 -15.66 -17.33 3.88
C PHE A 372 -17.18 -17.37 4.05
N GLN A 373 -17.87 -16.27 3.75
CA GLN A 373 -19.31 -16.20 3.93
C GLN A 373 -19.97 -15.22 2.95
N ASP A 374 -21.08 -15.61 2.32
CA ASP A 374 -21.92 -14.70 1.53
C ASP A 374 -21.18 -13.93 0.42
N ASN A 375 -20.11 -14.49 -0.14
CA ASN A 375 -19.43 -13.92 -1.30
C ASN A 375 -20.15 -14.35 -2.59
N VAL A 376 -20.38 -13.40 -3.49
CA VAL A 376 -20.98 -13.67 -4.81
C VAL A 376 -19.87 -13.88 -5.82
N VAL A 377 -19.65 -15.13 -6.23
CA VAL A 377 -18.66 -15.53 -7.24
C VAL A 377 -19.33 -15.87 -8.57
N LEU A 378 -18.64 -15.55 -9.67
CA LEU A 378 -19.03 -15.75 -11.07
C LEU A 378 -17.92 -16.40 -11.92
N SER A 379 -16.69 -16.45 -11.42
CA SER A 379 -15.54 -17.11 -12.04
C SER A 379 -15.08 -18.29 -11.17
N PRO A 380 -14.33 -19.27 -11.70
CA PRO A 380 -13.75 -20.34 -10.89
C PRO A 380 -12.88 -19.80 -9.75
N ASN A 381 -12.84 -20.53 -8.63
CA ASN A 381 -11.87 -20.30 -7.56
C ASN A 381 -10.65 -21.20 -7.73
N LEU A 382 -9.60 -20.96 -6.95
CA LEU A 382 -8.45 -21.86 -6.81
C LEU A 382 -8.35 -22.30 -5.33
N PRO A 383 -8.54 -23.60 -5.03
CA PRO A 383 -8.90 -24.68 -5.94
C PRO A 383 -10.36 -24.60 -6.43
N GLU A 384 -10.61 -25.13 -7.64
CA GLU A 384 -11.92 -25.09 -8.29
C GLU A 384 -12.99 -25.88 -7.54
N ASP A 385 -12.58 -26.94 -6.83
CA ASP A 385 -13.46 -27.78 -6.00
C ASP A 385 -13.89 -27.09 -4.68
N ASN A 386 -13.38 -25.88 -4.43
CA ASN A 386 -13.58 -25.09 -3.22
C ASN A 386 -13.16 -25.78 -1.90
N SER A 387 -12.34 -26.82 -1.94
CA SER A 387 -11.96 -27.64 -0.78
C SER A 387 -11.29 -26.85 0.36
N THR A 388 -10.73 -25.68 0.07
CA THR A 388 -10.04 -24.82 1.06
C THR A 388 -10.95 -23.77 1.71
N PHE A 389 -12.12 -23.47 1.12
CA PHE A 389 -12.97 -22.35 1.55
C PHE A 389 -14.00 -22.78 2.61
N ALA A 390 -13.57 -22.75 3.87
CA ALA A 390 -14.45 -23.08 5.00
C ALA A 390 -15.50 -21.98 5.30
N PRO A 391 -16.75 -22.32 5.67
CA PRO A 391 -17.76 -21.35 6.09
C PRO A 391 -17.39 -20.68 7.42
N CYS A 392 -17.97 -19.51 7.70
CA CYS A 392 -17.82 -18.85 9.01
C CYS A 392 -18.78 -19.43 10.07
N PRO A 393 -18.37 -19.54 11.35
CA PRO A 393 -17.04 -19.26 11.90
C PRO A 393 -15.99 -20.27 11.43
N GLY A 394 -14.75 -19.82 11.27
CA GLY A 394 -13.67 -20.65 10.70
C GLY A 394 -13.28 -21.85 11.57
N PRO A 395 -12.71 -22.91 10.96
CA PRO A 395 -12.34 -24.13 11.67
C PRO A 395 -11.09 -23.90 12.54
N ALA A 396 -10.88 -24.77 13.54
CA ALA A 396 -9.65 -24.75 14.33
C ALA A 396 -8.38 -24.90 13.46
N GLN A 397 -8.48 -25.66 12.37
CA GLN A 397 -7.43 -25.85 11.37
C GLN A 397 -8.08 -25.82 9.98
N ASN A 398 -7.55 -25.00 9.08
CA ASN A 398 -8.00 -24.99 7.68
C ASN A 398 -7.43 -26.19 6.91
N THR A 399 -8.12 -26.61 5.86
CA THR A 399 -7.75 -27.75 5.00
C THR A 399 -6.71 -27.30 3.98
N PHE A 400 -5.44 -27.55 4.27
CA PHE A 400 -4.35 -27.19 3.36
C PHE A 400 -4.40 -27.97 2.05
N ASN A 401 -4.23 -27.26 0.93
CA ASN A 401 -4.12 -27.83 -0.40
C ASN A 401 -2.77 -27.44 -1.04
N GLN A 402 -1.86 -28.41 -1.12
CA GLN A 402 -0.52 -28.19 -1.65
C GLN A 402 -0.51 -27.79 -3.13
N ALA A 403 -1.43 -28.33 -3.94
CA ALA A 403 -1.51 -27.99 -5.36
C ALA A 403 -1.96 -26.53 -5.55
N ALA A 404 -2.94 -26.08 -4.76
CA ALA A 404 -3.37 -24.69 -4.75
C ALA A 404 -2.23 -23.73 -4.35
N LEU A 405 -1.42 -24.09 -3.35
CA LEU A 405 -0.23 -23.30 -2.99
C LEU A 405 0.77 -23.21 -4.15
N ILE A 406 1.12 -24.34 -4.78
CA ILE A 406 2.08 -24.38 -5.89
C ILE A 406 1.57 -23.54 -7.07
N GLU A 407 0.29 -23.65 -7.41
CA GLU A 407 -0.30 -22.85 -8.48
C GLU A 407 -0.29 -21.36 -8.12
N ALA A 408 -0.66 -20.99 -6.90
CA ALA A 408 -0.63 -19.59 -6.46
C ALA A 408 0.79 -18.99 -6.46
N ILE A 409 1.81 -19.76 -6.08
CA ILE A 409 3.22 -19.32 -6.19
C ILE A 409 3.62 -19.16 -7.67
N SER A 410 3.12 -20.04 -8.55
CA SER A 410 3.43 -19.98 -9.98
C SER A 410 2.96 -18.69 -10.65
N PHE A 411 1.98 -17.99 -10.06
CA PHE A 411 1.47 -16.71 -10.54
C PHE A 411 2.51 -15.58 -10.51
N ALA A 412 3.53 -15.71 -9.65
CA ALA A 412 4.63 -14.77 -9.54
C ALA A 412 5.90 -15.22 -10.28
N SER A 413 5.91 -16.41 -10.91
CA SER A 413 7.13 -17.05 -11.41
C SER A 413 7.62 -16.54 -12.78
N GLY A 414 7.42 -15.25 -13.09
CA GLY A 414 7.86 -14.62 -14.33
C GLY A 414 9.30 -14.11 -14.29
N SER A 415 9.84 -13.77 -15.46
CA SER A 415 11.15 -13.17 -15.65
C SER A 415 11.03 -11.75 -16.21
N PRO A 416 11.72 -10.73 -15.65
CA PRO A 416 11.79 -9.40 -16.24
C PRO A 416 12.40 -9.37 -17.65
N ASP A 417 13.23 -10.35 -18.01
CA ASP A 417 13.81 -10.49 -19.35
C ASP A 417 12.82 -11.06 -20.38
N ASP A 418 11.73 -11.69 -19.92
CA ASP A 418 10.59 -12.12 -20.72
C ASP A 418 9.29 -11.60 -20.07
N PRO A 419 8.93 -10.32 -20.25
CA PRO A 419 7.78 -9.73 -19.58
C PRO A 419 6.46 -10.48 -19.81
N ALA A 420 6.30 -11.16 -20.95
CA ALA A 420 5.09 -11.94 -21.26
C ALA A 420 4.92 -13.15 -20.32
N SER A 421 6.01 -13.66 -19.72
CA SER A 421 5.95 -14.74 -18.74
C SER A 421 5.12 -14.40 -17.49
N PHE A 422 5.02 -13.12 -17.10
CA PHE A 422 4.15 -12.66 -16.01
C PHE A 422 2.65 -12.76 -16.33
N GLU A 423 2.30 -12.97 -17.61
CA GLU A 423 0.92 -13.09 -18.09
C GLU A 423 0.52 -14.54 -18.34
N ALA A 424 1.45 -15.50 -18.21
CA ALA A 424 1.24 -16.89 -18.60
C ALA A 424 0.09 -17.60 -17.87
N LYS A 425 -0.33 -17.08 -16.71
CA LYS A 425 -1.42 -17.62 -15.88
C LYS A 425 -2.70 -16.78 -15.92
N TRP A 426 -2.70 -15.69 -16.69
CA TRP A 426 -3.87 -14.84 -16.85
C TRP A 426 -4.96 -15.56 -17.65
N ILE A 427 -6.19 -15.39 -17.19
CA ILE A 427 -7.40 -15.76 -17.93
C ILE A 427 -8.00 -14.45 -18.45
N LYS A 428 -7.63 -14.09 -19.67
CA LYS A 428 -8.03 -12.82 -20.30
C LYS A 428 -9.46 -12.89 -20.83
N HIS A 429 -10.14 -11.75 -20.75
CA HIS A 429 -11.40 -11.48 -21.44
C HIS A 429 -11.51 -9.97 -21.70
N PRO A 430 -12.38 -9.52 -22.63
CA PRO A 430 -12.62 -8.11 -22.81
C PRO A 430 -13.16 -7.45 -21.53
N HIS A 431 -12.64 -6.27 -21.19
CA HIS A 431 -13.17 -5.47 -20.09
C HIS A 431 -14.46 -4.75 -20.50
N ALA A 432 -15.45 -4.71 -19.60
CA ALA A 432 -16.62 -3.85 -19.79
C ALA A 432 -16.21 -2.38 -19.75
N ALA A 433 -16.75 -1.57 -20.66
CA ALA A 433 -16.51 -0.13 -20.62
C ALA A 433 -16.89 0.48 -19.25
N LYS A 434 -16.05 1.39 -18.75
CA LYS A 434 -16.29 2.15 -17.53
C LYS A 434 -15.98 3.61 -17.79
N ALA A 435 -17.00 4.46 -17.71
CA ALA A 435 -16.86 5.89 -18.01
C ALA A 435 -15.78 6.55 -17.13
N GLY A 436 -14.85 7.26 -17.77
CA GLY A 436 -13.74 7.94 -17.08
C GLY A 436 -12.51 7.06 -16.81
N PHE A 437 -12.54 5.77 -17.18
CA PHE A 437 -11.42 4.84 -16.97
C PHE A 437 -11.02 4.17 -18.28
N LYS A 438 -9.74 3.82 -18.40
CA LYS A 438 -9.20 3.01 -19.50
C LYS A 438 -8.34 1.90 -18.90
N PRO A 439 -8.49 0.63 -19.32
CA PRO A 439 -7.60 -0.43 -18.90
C PRO A 439 -6.14 -0.09 -19.24
N LEU A 440 -5.23 -0.41 -18.33
CA LEU A 440 -3.79 -0.31 -18.53
C LEU A 440 -3.18 -1.69 -18.28
N GLU A 441 -3.05 -2.47 -19.34
CA GLU A 441 -2.31 -3.74 -19.31
C GLU A 441 -0.83 -3.49 -19.58
N HIS A 442 -0.53 -2.76 -20.65
CA HIS A 442 0.84 -2.40 -21.06
C HIS A 442 0.99 -0.89 -21.20
N TRP A 443 2.14 -0.38 -20.78
CA TRP A 443 2.49 1.02 -21.00
C TRP A 443 2.94 1.22 -22.45
N THR A 444 2.28 2.15 -23.15
CA THR A 444 2.74 2.66 -24.45
C THR A 444 3.17 4.12 -24.29
N LYS A 445 4.31 4.48 -24.89
CA LYS A 445 4.91 5.82 -24.75
C LYS A 445 4.22 6.87 -25.60
#